data_AF-F3FSA4-F1
#
_entry.id   AF-F3FSA4-F1
#
_cell.length_a   1.000
_cell.length_b   1.000
_cell.length_c   1.000
_cell.angle_alpha   90.00
_cell.angle_beta   90.00
_cell.angle_gamma   90.00
#
_symmetry.space_group_name_H-M   'P 1'
#
loop_
_entity.id
_entity.type
_entity.pdbx_description
1 polymer ?
#
loop_
_entity_poly.entity_id
_entity_poly.type
_entity_poly.pdbx_seq_one_letter_code
_entity_poly.pdbx_strand_id
1 'polypeptide(L)'
;MSISLYAASIPVFQQMLNALSDVLTKAEAYATEKKIQPPALLQARLYPDMLPFTRQVQIAVDFAKGASARLAGVEIPQYDDT
;
A
#
# COMPACT_ATOMS: atom_id res chain seq x y z
N MET A 1 9.41 -29.90 6.01
CA MET A 1 8.60 -29.31 4.92
C MET A 1 9.25 -28.00 4.50
N SER A 2 9.63 -27.84 3.23
CA SER A 2 10.15 -26.58 2.71
C SER A 2 9.00 -25.73 2.19
N ILE A 3 8.81 -24.53 2.74
CA ILE A 3 7.90 -23.53 2.16
C ILE A 3 8.57 -22.89 0.93
N SER A 4 7.83 -22.69 -0.16
CA SER A 4 8.36 -21.94 -1.30
C SER A 4 8.38 -20.44 -1.00
N LEU A 5 9.30 -19.70 -1.62
CA LEU A 5 9.31 -18.24 -1.49
C LEU A 5 8.00 -17.61 -1.96
N TYR A 6 7.37 -18.19 -2.98
CA TYR A 6 6.01 -17.81 -3.41
C TYR A 6 5.01 -17.93 -2.25
N ALA A 7 4.91 -19.12 -1.63
CA ALA A 7 3.95 -19.37 -0.56
C ALA A 7 4.22 -18.50 0.69
N ALA A 8 5.48 -18.12 0.93
CA ALA A 8 5.87 -17.25 2.02
C ALA A 8 5.66 -15.74 1.74
N SER A 9 5.38 -15.33 0.49
CA SER A 9 5.34 -13.90 0.12
C SER A 9 4.06 -13.48 -0.60
N ILE A 10 3.78 -14.02 -1.80
CA ILE A 10 2.72 -13.51 -2.69
C ILE A 10 1.34 -13.49 -2.01
N PRO A 11 0.88 -14.59 -1.36
CA PRO A 11 -0.41 -14.57 -0.67
C PRO A 11 -0.46 -13.55 0.48
N VAL A 12 0.66 -13.34 1.16
CA VAL A 12 0.77 -12.38 2.26
C VAL A 12 0.65 -10.95 1.74
N PHE A 13 1.36 -10.60 0.65
CA PHE A 13 1.23 -9.29 0.02
C PHE A 13 -0.20 -9.03 -0.46
N GLN A 14 -0.83 -10.01 -1.12
CA GLN A 14 -2.24 -9.89 -1.55
C GLN A 14 -3.17 -9.62 -0.37
N GLN A 15 -3.05 -10.40 0.71
CA GLN A 15 -3.87 -10.21 1.90
C GLN A 15 -3.69 -8.82 2.52
N MET A 16 -2.45 -8.36 2.67
CA MET A 16 -2.14 -7.07 3.31
C MET A 16 -2.56 -5.89 2.44
N LEU A 17 -2.36 -5.94 1.12
CA LEU A 17 -2.80 -4.88 0.22
C LEU A 17 -4.32 -4.80 0.10
N ASN A 18 -5.03 -5.93 0.12
CA ASN A 18 -6.50 -5.94 0.18
C ASN A 18 -7.00 -5.32 1.49
N ALA A 19 -6.38 -5.68 2.63
CA ALA A 19 -6.70 -5.07 3.91
C ALA A 19 -6.42 -3.55 3.92
N LEU A 20 -5.33 -3.10 3.29
CA LEU A 20 -5.03 -1.68 3.13
C LEU A 20 -6.08 -0.97 2.27
N SER A 21 -6.54 -1.59 1.19
CA SER A 21 -7.64 -1.08 0.37
C SER A 21 -8.91 -0.89 1.20
N ASP A 22 -9.26 -1.86 2.05
CA ASP A 22 -10.41 -1.75 2.94
C ASP A 22 -10.27 -0.63 3.98
N VAL A 23 -9.05 -0.39 4.47
CA VAL A 23 -8.75 0.75 5.35
C VAL A 23 -8.97 2.08 4.62
N LEU A 24 -8.56 2.19 3.35
CA LEU A 24 -8.80 3.39 2.54
C LEU A 24 -10.29 3.65 2.32
N THR A 25 -11.08 2.61 2.02
CA THR A 25 -12.54 2.71 1.93
C THR A 25 -13.16 3.23 3.23
N LYS A 26 -12.68 2.76 4.39
CA LYS A 26 -13.14 3.25 5.70
C LYS A 26 -12.71 4.69 5.94
N ALA A 27 -11.51 5.08 5.53
CA ALA A 27 -11.01 6.45 5.65
C ALA A 27 -11.85 7.43 4.82
N GLU A 28 -12.23 7.05 3.60
CA GLU A 28 -13.14 7.83 2.75
C GLU A 28 -14.53 7.99 3.38
N ALA A 29 -15.11 6.89 3.88
CA ALA A 29 -16.41 6.93 4.56
C ALA A 29 -16.36 7.83 5.82
N TYR A 30 -15.29 7.71 6.62
CA TYR A 30 -15.06 8.56 7.79
C TYR A 30 -14.91 10.04 7.41
N ALA A 31 -14.13 10.34 6.36
CA ALA A 31 -13.95 11.70 5.89
C ALA A 31 -15.28 12.33 5.45
N THR A 32 -16.10 11.56 4.73
CA THR A 32 -17.43 11.97 4.28
C THR A 32 -18.35 12.26 5.46
N GLU A 33 -18.46 11.32 6.42
CA GLU A 33 -19.33 11.46 7.60
C GLU A 33 -18.96 12.68 8.45
N LYS A 34 -17.65 12.93 8.62
CA LYS A 34 -17.13 14.02 9.44
C LYS A 34 -16.89 15.33 8.67
N LYS A 35 -17.23 15.37 7.38
CA LYS A 35 -16.98 16.53 6.48
C LYS A 35 -15.51 16.95 6.46
N ILE A 36 -14.60 15.98 6.56
CA ILE A 36 -13.15 16.18 6.45
C ILE A 36 -12.80 16.17 4.96
N GLN A 37 -12.04 17.17 4.52
CA GLN A 37 -11.52 17.20 3.16
C GLN A 37 -10.50 16.06 2.97
N PRO A 38 -10.58 15.23 1.90
CA PRO A 38 -9.66 14.11 1.70
C PRO A 38 -8.16 14.46 1.83
N PRO A 39 -7.68 15.63 1.34
CA PRO A 39 -6.29 16.04 1.55
C PRO A 39 -5.84 16.07 3.01
N ALA A 40 -6.74 16.32 3.97
CA ALA A 40 -6.38 16.33 5.40
C ALA A 40 -5.93 14.95 5.90
N LEU A 41 -6.49 13.86 5.35
CA LEU A 41 -6.05 12.49 5.67
C LEU A 41 -4.88 12.05 4.78
N LEU A 42 -4.95 12.35 3.48
CA LEU A 42 -3.93 11.94 2.51
C LEU A 42 -2.56 12.58 2.77
N GLN A 43 -2.54 13.83 3.25
CA GLN A 43 -1.32 14.56 3.60
C GLN A 43 -0.91 14.39 5.07
N ALA A 44 -1.69 13.65 5.87
CA ALA A 44 -1.36 13.42 7.27
C ALA A 44 -0.03 12.69 7.43
N ARG A 45 0.71 13.05 8.48
CA ARG A 45 1.99 12.45 8.87
C ARG A 45 1.94 12.08 10.35
N LEU A 46 2.63 11.01 10.73
CA LEU A 46 2.76 10.63 12.14
C LEU A 46 3.81 11.47 12.88
N TYR A 47 4.83 11.95 12.17
CA TYR A 47 5.86 12.85 12.67
C TYR A 47 6.27 13.84 11.56
N PRO A 48 6.74 15.07 11.86
CA PRO A 48 6.98 16.10 10.85
C PRO A 48 7.90 15.71 9.69
N ASP A 49 8.92 14.89 9.95
CA ASP A 49 9.89 14.45 8.93
C ASP A 49 9.47 13.17 8.17
N MET A 50 8.35 12.54 8.55
CA MET A 50 7.86 11.35 7.88
C MET A 50 7.14 11.70 6.58
N LEU A 51 7.14 10.74 5.64
CA LEU A 51 6.38 10.84 4.41
C LEU A 51 4.86 10.81 4.70
N PRO A 52 4.04 11.55 3.92
CA PRO A 52 2.59 11.59 4.10
C PRO A 52 1.94 10.25 3.79
N PHE A 53 0.72 10.06 4.26
CA PHE A 53 -0.05 8.83 4.09
C PHE A 53 -0.12 8.34 2.64
N THR A 54 -0.33 9.23 1.66
CA THR A 54 -0.28 8.87 0.22
C THR A 54 1.02 8.17 -0.18
N ARG A 55 2.18 8.71 0.22
CA ARG A 55 3.48 8.09 -0.09
C ARG A 55 3.66 6.76 0.64
N GLN A 56 3.13 6.61 1.86
CA GLN A 56 3.19 5.33 2.58
C GLN A 56 2.44 4.22 1.84
N VAL A 57 1.26 4.53 1.28
CA VAL A 57 0.48 3.58 0.47
C VAL A 57 1.23 3.20 -0.80
N GLN A 58 1.77 4.19 -1.53
CA GLN A 58 2.56 3.95 -2.74
C GLN A 58 3.78 3.08 -2.45
N ILE A 59 4.52 3.36 -1.38
CA ILE A 59 5.66 2.55 -0.95
C ILE A 59 5.25 1.10 -0.64
N ALA A 60 4.11 0.88 0.02
CA ALA A 60 3.61 -0.47 0.30
C ALA A 60 3.34 -1.26 -0.99
N VAL A 61 2.71 -0.63 -1.99
CA VAL A 61 2.46 -1.22 -3.31
C VAL A 61 3.77 -1.47 -4.06
N ASP A 62 4.70 -0.51 -4.02
CA ASP A 62 6.03 -0.62 -4.64
C ASP A 62 6.84 -1.77 -4.09
N PHE A 63 6.80 -1.96 -2.76
CA PHE A 63 7.47 -3.09 -2.12
C PHE A 63 6.90 -4.42 -2.58
N ALA A 64 5.58 -4.56 -2.61
CA ALA A 64 4.93 -5.80 -3.04
C ALA A 64 5.24 -6.12 -4.51
N LYS A 65 5.09 -5.14 -5.42
CA LYS A 65 5.38 -5.37 -6.86
C LYS A 65 6.86 -5.61 -7.10
N GLY A 66 7.73 -4.84 -6.46
CA GLY A 66 9.19 -4.94 -6.62
C GLY A 66 9.77 -6.24 -6.06
N ALA A 67 9.29 -6.71 -4.90
CA ALA A 67 9.71 -7.99 -4.34
C ALA A 67 9.25 -9.15 -5.24
N SER A 68 7.99 -9.13 -5.68
CA SER A 68 7.41 -10.18 -6.53
C SER A 68 8.13 -10.28 -7.88
N ALA A 69 8.36 -9.15 -8.55
CA ALA A 69 9.02 -9.11 -9.85
C ALA A 69 10.49 -9.60 -9.77
N ARG A 70 11.24 -9.16 -8.74
CA ARG A 70 12.62 -9.61 -8.52
C ARG A 70 12.71 -11.11 -8.26
N LEU A 71 11.78 -11.67 -7.47
CA LEU A 71 11.73 -13.11 -7.19
C LEU A 71 11.33 -13.93 -8.43
N ALA A 72 10.52 -13.37 -9.32
CA ALA A 72 10.13 -14.00 -10.58
C ALA A 72 11.13 -13.77 -11.72
N GLY A 73 12.16 -12.93 -11.53
CA GLY A 73 13.14 -12.60 -12.56
C GLY A 73 12.55 -11.80 -13.73
N VAL A 74 11.47 -11.06 -13.50
CA VAL A 74 10.78 -10.25 -14.51
C VAL A 74 10.99 -8.76 -14.25
N GLU A 75 10.72 -7.94 -15.27
CA GLU A 75 10.74 -6.49 -15.13
C GLU A 75 9.69 -6.02 -14.11
N ILE A 76 10.03 -4.99 -13.31
CA ILE A 76 9.12 -4.44 -12.31
C ILE A 76 8.02 -3.64 -13.03
N PRO A 77 6.73 -3.97 -12.83
CA PRO A 77 5.65 -3.19 -13.42
C PRO A 77 5.70 -1.72 -12.99
N GLN A 78 5.62 -0.81 -13.96
CA GLN A 78 5.52 0.63 -13.71
C GLN A 78 4.05 1.03 -13.61
N TYR A 79 3.76 1.88 -12.63
CA TYR A 79 2.45 2.51 -12.44
C TYR A 79 2.71 3.99 -12.23
N ASP A 80 1.88 4.85 -12.84
CA ASP A 80 1.98 6.29 -12.63
C ASP A 80 1.48 6.66 -11.24
N ASP A 81 2.36 7.28 -10.45
CA ASP A 81 2.08 7.83 -9.13
C ASP A 81 1.83 9.34 -9.24
N THR A 82 0.83 9.76 -10.02
CA THR A 82 0.40 11.17 -10.11
C THR A 82 -0.61 11.54 -9.02
#